data_AF-A0A445HZV9-F1
#
_entry.id   AF-A0A445HZV9-F1
#
_cell.length_a   1.000
_cell.length_b   1.000
_cell.length_c   1.000
_cell.angle_alpha   90.00
_cell.angle_beta   90.00
_cell.angle_gamma   90.00
#
_symmetry.space_group_name_H-M   'P 1'
#
loop_
_entity.id
_entity.type
_entity.pdbx_description
1 polymer ?
#
loop_
_entity_poly.entity_id
_entity_poly.type
_entity_poly.pdbx_seq_one_letter_code
_entity_poly.pdbx_strand_id
1 'polypeptide(L)'
;MTTTSFSGLQFAMSRSCIPSSQKIADAGAVVLGGKSKIGSWNKLASACHIASVQPFGRGFTSSSIKSVKSVTKAMTESSAQSAVSGLPINLKGKRAFIAGVADDNGYGWAIAKSLAAAGAEILVGTWVPALNIFESSLRRGKFDESRVLPDGSLMEITKVYPLDAVFDNLDDVPEDIKANKRYAGSSKWTVQEVAESVKEDFGSIDILVHSLANGPEVTKPLLETSRKGYLAAISASSYSYVSLLKHFLPILNPGGSSISLTYIASERIIPGYGGGMSSAKAALESDTRVLAFEAGRKRKIRVNTISAGPLRSRAAKAIGFIDMMIDYSSANAPLQKELSAGNIFIRIITCNVHVPFSICDYLHN
;
A
#
# COMPACT_ATOMS: atom_id res chain seq x y z
N MET A 1 -55.51 6.77 -49.07
CA MET A 1 -55.15 5.34 -48.83
C MET A 1 -53.67 5.35 -48.50
N THR A 2 -53.17 5.00 -47.32
CA THR A 2 -53.63 4.20 -46.19
C THR A 2 -53.08 4.84 -44.90
N THR A 3 -53.89 4.73 -43.85
CA THR A 3 -53.72 5.28 -42.51
C THR A 3 -52.89 4.37 -41.62
N THR A 4 -52.11 4.91 -40.68
CA THR A 4 -51.94 4.26 -39.38
C THR A 4 -51.72 5.30 -38.29
N SER A 5 -52.59 5.21 -37.29
CA SER A 5 -52.80 6.11 -36.15
C SER A 5 -51.94 5.70 -34.95
N PHE A 6 -51.40 6.67 -34.23
CA PHE A 6 -50.99 6.51 -32.83
C PHE A 6 -51.84 7.46 -31.96
N SER A 7 -52.75 6.87 -31.19
CA SER A 7 -53.33 7.42 -29.96
C SER A 7 -52.41 7.01 -28.79
N GLY A 8 -52.28 7.67 -27.65
CA GLY A 8 -52.87 8.87 -27.08
C GLY A 8 -52.31 8.96 -25.64
N LEU A 9 -51.99 10.17 -25.19
CA LEU A 9 -51.58 10.49 -23.81
C LEU A 9 -52.69 10.13 -22.80
N GLN A 10 -52.34 9.64 -21.60
CA GLN A 10 -52.97 10.08 -20.35
C GLN A 10 -52.01 10.03 -19.14
N PHE A 11 -51.91 11.19 -18.49
CA PHE A 11 -51.44 11.41 -17.12
C PHE A 11 -52.57 11.08 -16.13
N ALA A 12 -52.28 10.42 -14.99
CA ALA A 12 -53.08 10.57 -13.77
C ALA A 12 -52.34 10.09 -12.49
N MET A 13 -51.93 11.09 -11.72
CA MET A 13 -51.83 11.28 -10.26
C MET A 13 -51.73 10.12 -9.22
N SER A 14 -50.83 10.40 -8.28
CA SER A 14 -50.67 10.02 -6.87
C SER A 14 -51.86 9.44 -6.08
N ARG A 15 -51.56 8.47 -5.21
CA ARG A 15 -52.25 8.26 -3.92
C ARG A 15 -51.23 8.01 -2.79
N SER A 16 -51.43 8.68 -1.67
CA SER A 16 -50.66 8.55 -0.42
C SER A 16 -51.42 7.73 0.63
N CYS A 17 -50.66 6.91 1.36
CA CYS A 17 -50.72 6.47 2.77
C CYS A 17 -52.06 6.08 3.46
N ILE A 18 -52.05 4.91 4.11
CA ILE A 18 -52.61 4.71 5.47
C ILE A 18 -51.59 3.90 6.31
N PRO A 19 -51.24 4.34 7.55
CA PRO A 19 -50.32 3.67 8.46
C PRO A 19 -51.05 2.69 9.41
N SER A 20 -50.35 1.69 9.94
CA SER A 20 -50.84 0.90 11.09
C SER A 20 -50.18 1.38 12.39
N SER A 21 -51.00 1.53 13.43
CA SER A 21 -50.65 2.08 14.73
C SER A 21 -50.34 1.01 15.78
N GLN A 22 -49.27 1.30 16.54
CA GLN A 22 -49.06 1.14 17.99
C GLN A 22 -49.31 -0.20 18.70
N LYS A 23 -48.23 -0.69 19.34
CA LYS A 23 -48.27 -0.99 20.79
C LYS A 23 -47.06 -0.34 21.48
N ILE A 24 -47.39 0.46 22.50
CA ILE A 24 -46.51 1.15 23.43
C ILE A 24 -46.18 0.18 24.57
N ALA A 25 -44.92 0.13 24.98
CA ALA A 25 -44.52 -0.31 26.31
C ALA A 25 -43.43 0.65 26.81
N ASP A 26 -43.81 1.49 27.77
CA ASP A 26 -42.92 2.35 28.54
C ASP A 26 -42.11 1.53 29.55
N ALA A 27 -40.81 1.84 29.68
CA ALA A 27 -40.09 1.72 30.96
C ALA A 27 -38.79 2.54 30.94
N GLY A 28 -38.82 3.68 31.65
CA GLY A 28 -37.78 4.07 32.61
C GLY A 28 -36.45 4.61 32.09
N ALA A 29 -36.34 5.95 32.05
CA ALA A 29 -35.06 6.64 32.02
C ALA A 29 -34.32 6.50 33.37
N VAL A 30 -33.04 6.15 33.33
CA VAL A 30 -32.09 6.40 34.42
C VAL A 30 -30.99 7.30 33.88
N VAL A 31 -31.05 8.56 34.29
CA VAL A 31 -29.96 9.54 34.17
C VAL A 31 -29.06 9.34 35.38
N LEU A 32 -27.79 9.03 35.16
CA LEU A 32 -26.73 9.15 36.16
C LEU A 32 -25.62 10.03 35.60
N GLY A 33 -25.59 11.28 36.07
CA GLY A 33 -24.45 12.17 35.90
C GLY A 33 -23.34 11.82 36.90
N GLY A 34 -22.09 11.95 36.46
CA GLY A 34 -20.93 11.84 37.33
C GLY A 34 -19.63 12.17 36.60
N LYS A 35 -19.03 13.32 36.94
CA LYS A 35 -17.64 13.69 36.58
C LYS A 35 -16.65 12.80 37.34
N SER A 36 -15.61 12.26 36.69
CA SER A 36 -14.23 12.13 37.27
C SER A 36 -13.25 11.70 36.15
N LYS A 37 -12.21 12.50 35.89
CA LYS A 37 -10.77 12.32 36.22
C LYS A 37 -10.08 11.10 35.58
N ILE A 38 -9.00 11.45 34.87
CA ILE A 38 -7.90 10.64 34.32
C ILE A 38 -7.56 9.43 35.19
N GLY A 39 -7.60 8.23 34.58
CA GLY A 39 -7.15 6.98 35.16
C GLY A 39 -6.14 6.28 34.24
N SER A 40 -5.01 5.89 34.83
CA SER A 40 -3.93 5.08 34.24
C SER A 40 -4.44 3.70 33.83
N TRP A 41 -4.18 3.29 32.59
CA TRP A 41 -4.58 1.98 32.07
C TRP A 41 -3.47 0.96 32.27
N ASN A 42 -3.52 0.23 33.39
CA ASN A 42 -2.85 -1.06 33.54
C ASN A 42 -3.92 -2.14 33.70
N LYS A 43 -3.79 -3.21 32.89
CA LYS A 43 -4.60 -4.44 32.81
C LYS A 43 -5.78 -4.41 31.83
N LEU A 44 -5.51 -4.87 30.61
CA LEU A 44 -6.48 -5.61 29.80
C LEU A 44 -5.97 -7.05 29.68
N ALA A 45 -6.60 -7.96 30.42
CA ALA A 45 -6.45 -9.40 30.21
C ALA A 45 -7.56 -9.85 29.24
N SER A 46 -7.15 -10.44 28.12
CA SER A 46 -8.05 -10.98 27.10
C SER A 46 -8.55 -12.36 27.52
N ALA A 47 -9.87 -12.56 27.56
CA ALA A 47 -10.49 -13.87 27.73
C ALA A 47 -11.02 -14.34 26.38
N CYS A 48 -10.34 -15.31 25.75
CA CYS A 48 -10.81 -15.99 24.55
C CYS A 48 -11.74 -17.15 24.96
N HIS A 49 -13.03 -17.03 24.66
CA HIS A 49 -13.94 -18.18 24.64
C HIS A 49 -13.81 -18.88 23.28
N ILE A 50 -13.21 -20.08 23.29
CA ILE A 50 -13.19 -20.99 22.15
C ILE A 50 -14.47 -21.83 22.20
N ALA A 51 -15.34 -21.68 21.20
CA ALA A 51 -16.45 -22.60 20.97
C ALA A 51 -15.91 -23.88 20.32
N SER A 52 -16.10 -25.03 20.97
CA SER A 52 -15.67 -26.34 20.45
C SER A 52 -16.63 -26.84 19.37
N VAL A 53 -16.12 -27.11 18.17
CA VAL A 53 -16.81 -27.92 17.16
C VAL A 53 -16.24 -29.35 17.26
N GLN A 54 -17.12 -30.33 17.48
CA GLN A 54 -16.71 -31.74 17.55
C GLN A 54 -16.29 -32.27 16.17
N PRO A 55 -15.19 -33.03 16.05
CA PRO A 55 -14.84 -33.69 14.80
C PRO A 55 -15.45 -35.10 14.73
N PHE A 56 -16.11 -35.36 13.60
CA PHE A 56 -16.53 -36.68 13.15
C PHE A 56 -15.29 -37.57 12.94
N GLY A 57 -15.22 -38.71 13.65
CA GLY A 57 -14.12 -39.66 13.54
C GLY A 57 -14.20 -40.50 12.25
N ARG A 58 -13.13 -40.49 11.46
CA ARG A 58 -12.77 -41.57 10.53
C ARG A 58 -11.36 -42.03 10.86
N GLY A 59 -11.25 -43.30 11.27
CA GLY A 59 -9.99 -43.93 11.63
C GLY A 59 -9.07 -44.10 10.44
N PHE A 60 -7.81 -43.69 10.61
CA PHE A 60 -6.69 -44.13 9.80
C PHE A 60 -5.67 -44.80 10.70
N THR A 61 -5.32 -46.03 10.34
CA THR A 61 -4.35 -46.89 11.01
C THR A 61 -2.94 -46.31 10.89
N SER A 62 -2.28 -46.08 12.03
CA SER A 62 -0.89 -45.66 12.13
C SER A 62 0.05 -46.85 11.92
N SER A 63 0.97 -46.75 10.97
CA SER A 63 2.18 -47.59 10.89
C SER A 63 3.38 -46.77 11.36
N SER A 64 4.11 -47.31 12.33
CA SER A 64 5.32 -46.71 12.91
C SER A 64 6.50 -46.79 11.95
N ILE A 65 7.14 -45.64 11.67
CA ILE A 65 8.48 -45.57 11.10
C ILE A 65 9.42 -44.94 12.14
N LYS A 66 10.48 -45.67 12.47
CA LYS A 66 11.48 -45.34 13.48
C LYS A 66 12.24 -44.07 13.09
N SER A 67 12.24 -43.08 13.98
CA SER A 67 13.08 -41.88 13.88
C SER A 67 14.47 -42.16 14.46
N VAL A 68 15.51 -41.98 13.64
CA VAL A 68 16.92 -42.04 14.02
C VAL A 68 17.29 -40.70 14.66
N LYS A 69 17.69 -40.72 15.93
CA LYS A 69 18.27 -39.55 16.62
C LYS A 69 19.67 -39.29 16.08
N SER A 70 19.85 -38.20 15.35
CA SER A 70 21.17 -37.56 15.19
C SER A 70 21.23 -36.33 16.09
N VAL A 71 22.22 -36.32 16.98
CA VAL A 71 22.56 -35.21 17.85
C VAL A 71 23.64 -34.43 17.13
N THR A 72 23.37 -33.17 16.78
CA THR A 72 24.40 -32.25 16.31
C THR A 72 24.49 -31.06 17.25
N LYS A 73 25.67 -30.97 17.86
CA LYS A 73 26.15 -30.00 18.84
C LYS A 73 26.17 -28.60 18.24
N ALA A 74 25.59 -27.63 18.94
CA ALA A 74 25.69 -26.21 18.58
C ALA A 74 27.14 -25.73 18.81
N MET A 75 27.76 -25.14 17.79
CA MET A 75 29.00 -24.39 17.91
C MET A 75 28.68 -22.91 17.80
N THR A 76 29.06 -22.17 18.85
CA THR A 76 29.18 -20.73 18.87
C THR A 76 30.46 -20.32 18.14
N GLU A 77 30.32 -19.58 17.04
CA GLU A 77 31.41 -18.80 16.47
C GLU A 77 30.94 -17.35 16.25
N SER A 78 31.66 -16.45 16.91
CA SER A 78 31.67 -15.03 16.65
C SER A 78 32.63 -14.73 15.50
N SER A 79 32.17 -14.13 14.41
CA SER A 79 32.90 -13.08 13.66
C SER A 79 32.16 -12.68 12.37
N ALA A 80 32.35 -11.41 12.01
CA ALA A 80 32.22 -10.80 10.69
C ALA A 80 30.83 -10.77 10.02
N GLN A 81 30.33 -9.55 9.82
CA GLN A 81 29.30 -9.24 8.81
C GLN A 81 29.86 -9.55 7.41
N SER A 82 29.62 -10.75 6.91
CA SER A 82 29.73 -11.08 5.49
C SER A 82 28.34 -11.38 4.93
N ALA A 83 28.09 -10.84 3.74
CA ALA A 83 26.82 -10.76 3.02
C ALA A 83 25.96 -12.04 3.04
N VAL A 84 24.65 -11.86 3.13
CA VAL A 84 23.65 -12.94 2.96
C VAL A 84 23.69 -13.43 1.51
N SER A 85 24.35 -14.55 1.26
CA SER A 85 24.32 -15.26 -0.02
C SER A 85 23.02 -16.05 -0.17
N GLY A 86 21.93 -15.35 -0.52
CA GLY A 86 20.83 -15.98 -1.26
C GLY A 86 21.21 -16.15 -2.74
N LEU A 87 20.47 -16.98 -3.49
CA LEU A 87 20.60 -17.03 -4.96
C LEU A 87 20.67 -15.60 -5.54
N PRO A 88 21.65 -15.25 -6.38
CA PRO A 88 21.81 -13.89 -6.86
C PRO A 88 20.59 -13.51 -7.70
N ILE A 89 19.78 -12.60 -7.18
CA ILE A 89 18.66 -12.04 -7.94
C ILE A 89 19.26 -11.13 -9.01
N ASN A 90 18.96 -11.43 -10.27
CA ASN A 90 19.41 -10.68 -11.41
C ASN A 90 18.23 -9.97 -12.10
N LEU A 91 18.20 -8.65 -12.01
CA LEU A 91 17.28 -7.77 -12.72
C LEU A 91 17.99 -6.95 -13.82
N LYS A 92 19.18 -7.37 -14.26
CA LYS A 92 19.86 -6.73 -15.40
C LYS A 92 18.98 -6.74 -16.64
N GLY A 93 18.90 -5.58 -17.30
CA GLY A 93 18.05 -5.38 -18.47
C GLY A 93 16.56 -5.24 -18.15
N LYS A 94 16.18 -5.19 -16.86
CA LYS A 94 14.82 -4.90 -16.42
C LYS A 94 14.68 -3.44 -16.05
N ARG A 95 13.50 -2.88 -16.31
CA ARG A 95 13.18 -1.49 -15.97
C ARG A 95 12.05 -1.40 -14.95
N ALA A 96 12.25 -0.57 -13.94
CA ALA A 96 11.29 -0.33 -12.87
C ALA A 96 10.79 1.11 -12.88
N PHE A 97 9.48 1.30 -12.76
CA PHE A 97 8.86 2.59 -12.47
C PHE A 97 8.37 2.61 -11.02
N ILE A 98 8.90 3.52 -10.20
CA ILE A 98 8.56 3.65 -8.78
C ILE A 98 7.79 4.96 -8.56
N ALA A 99 6.49 4.83 -8.34
CA ALA A 99 5.61 5.94 -7.99
C ALA A 99 5.68 6.25 -6.48
N GLY A 100 5.95 7.50 -6.11
CA GLY A 100 5.91 7.95 -4.72
C GLY A 100 7.27 8.09 -4.04
N VAL A 101 8.31 8.51 -4.78
CA VAL A 101 9.59 8.90 -4.18
C VAL A 101 9.67 10.43 -4.15
N ALA A 102 10.01 11.00 -3.00
CA ALA A 102 10.13 12.46 -2.83
C ALA A 102 11.33 12.88 -1.97
N ASP A 103 11.98 11.91 -1.32
CA ASP A 103 13.20 12.03 -0.52
C ASP A 103 13.79 10.61 -0.32
N ASP A 104 14.89 10.51 0.43
CA ASP A 104 15.62 9.28 0.69
C ASP A 104 15.22 8.54 1.99
N ASN A 105 14.15 8.96 2.66
CA ASN A 105 13.71 8.41 3.95
C ASN A 105 12.50 7.47 3.81
N GLY A 106 11.84 7.48 2.65
CA GLY A 106 10.66 6.68 2.38
C GLY A 106 10.97 5.25 1.92
N TYR A 107 9.94 4.39 1.95
CA TYR A 107 10.07 3.05 1.39
C TYR A 107 10.41 3.08 -0.10
N GLY A 108 9.77 3.93 -0.91
CA GLY A 108 10.04 4.03 -2.35
C GLY A 108 11.52 4.19 -2.69
N TRP A 109 12.27 4.98 -1.92
CA TRP A 109 13.72 5.10 -2.09
C TRP A 109 14.47 3.80 -1.81
N ALA A 110 14.14 3.13 -0.71
CA ALA A 110 14.75 1.85 -0.37
C ALA A 110 14.42 0.75 -1.39
N ILE A 111 13.23 0.79 -1.99
CA ILE A 111 12.84 -0.09 -3.10
C ILE A 111 13.65 0.23 -4.35
N ALA A 112 13.82 1.51 -4.69
CA ALA A 112 14.64 1.90 -5.83
C ALA A 112 16.10 1.42 -5.67
N LYS A 113 16.69 1.65 -4.49
CA LYS A 113 18.06 1.22 -4.16
C LYS A 113 18.23 -0.30 -4.26
N SER A 114 17.24 -1.01 -3.76
CA SER A 114 17.11 -2.45 -3.84
C SER A 114 17.10 -2.97 -5.28
N LEU A 115 16.23 -2.41 -6.12
CA LEU A 115 16.10 -2.83 -7.52
C LEU A 115 17.37 -2.47 -8.31
N ALA A 116 17.99 -1.32 -8.04
CA ALA A 116 19.25 -0.91 -8.63
C ALA A 116 20.40 -1.86 -8.26
N ALA A 117 20.50 -2.27 -6.99
CA ALA A 117 21.49 -3.25 -6.54
C ALA A 117 21.34 -4.62 -7.23
N ALA A 118 20.12 -4.98 -7.64
CA ALA A 118 19.86 -6.18 -8.44
C ALA A 118 20.09 -5.97 -9.95
N GLY A 119 20.44 -4.75 -10.39
CA GLY A 119 20.77 -4.40 -11.77
C GLY A 119 19.63 -3.82 -12.61
N ALA A 120 18.49 -3.45 -12.00
CA ALA A 120 17.38 -2.83 -12.71
C ALA A 120 17.66 -1.35 -13.03
N GLU A 121 17.15 -0.89 -14.17
CA GLU A 121 17.08 0.53 -14.53
C GLU A 121 15.93 1.21 -13.79
N ILE A 122 16.17 2.40 -13.21
CA ILE A 122 15.28 3.03 -12.25
C ILE A 122 14.63 4.30 -12.83
N LEU A 123 13.32 4.27 -12.98
CA LEU A 123 12.46 5.42 -13.26
C LEU A 123 11.65 5.78 -12.01
N VAL A 124 11.47 7.07 -11.75
CA VAL A 124 10.80 7.54 -10.54
C VAL A 124 9.68 8.51 -10.86
N GLY A 125 8.48 8.27 -10.31
CA GLY A 125 7.39 9.23 -10.26
C GLY A 125 7.40 10.03 -8.95
N THR A 126 7.64 11.34 -9.04
CA THR A 126 7.72 12.25 -7.90
C THR A 126 6.51 13.17 -7.85
N TRP A 127 5.93 13.34 -6.66
CA TRP A 127 4.78 14.23 -6.48
C TRP A 127 5.11 15.66 -6.92
N VAL A 128 4.28 16.26 -7.79
CA VAL A 128 4.58 17.57 -8.43
C VAL A 128 5.00 18.66 -7.41
N PRO A 129 4.30 18.85 -6.28
CA PRO A 129 4.73 19.80 -5.25
C PRO A 129 6.08 19.52 -4.57
N ALA A 130 6.61 18.30 -4.66
CA ALA A 130 7.90 17.89 -4.11
C ALA A 130 9.01 17.77 -5.19
N LEU A 131 8.68 17.92 -6.48
CA LEU A 131 9.60 17.69 -7.59
C LEU A 131 10.86 18.55 -7.51
N ASN A 132 10.70 19.87 -7.46
CA ASN A 132 11.82 20.81 -7.51
C ASN A 132 12.81 20.62 -6.35
N ILE A 133 12.31 20.32 -5.15
CA ILE A 133 13.17 20.07 -3.99
C ILE A 133 13.87 18.72 -4.08
N PHE A 134 13.21 17.70 -4.61
CA PHE A 134 13.80 16.38 -4.84
C PHE A 134 14.93 16.46 -5.87
N GLU A 135 14.66 17.00 -7.07
CA GLU A 135 15.66 17.11 -8.13
C GLU A 135 16.83 18.02 -7.75
N SER A 136 16.56 19.14 -7.06
CA SER A 136 17.61 20.03 -6.56
C SER A 136 18.49 19.33 -5.53
N SER A 137 17.90 18.54 -4.63
CA SER A 137 18.65 17.79 -3.62
C SER A 137 19.49 16.68 -4.25
N LEU A 138 18.94 15.96 -5.24
CA LEU A 138 19.64 14.93 -6.00
C LEU A 138 20.84 15.52 -6.76
N ARG A 139 20.64 16.61 -7.51
CA ARG A 139 21.72 17.28 -8.27
C ARG A 139 22.81 17.87 -7.39
N ARG A 140 22.47 18.29 -6.17
CA ARG A 140 23.43 18.83 -5.19
C ARG A 140 24.17 17.76 -4.39
N GLY A 141 23.95 16.48 -4.69
CA GLY A 141 24.59 15.36 -4.00
C GLY A 141 24.09 15.12 -2.57
N LYS A 142 22.95 15.70 -2.17
CA LYS A 142 22.41 15.51 -0.81
C LYS A 142 22.01 14.07 -0.52
N PHE A 143 21.79 13.27 -1.56
CA PHE A 143 21.42 11.86 -1.46
C PHE A 143 22.58 10.92 -1.77
N ASP A 144 23.81 11.41 -1.97
CA ASP A 144 24.92 10.56 -2.44
C ASP A 144 25.26 9.45 -1.45
N GLU A 145 25.26 9.75 -0.15
CA GLU A 145 25.45 8.74 0.90
C GLU A 145 24.33 7.67 0.87
N SER A 146 23.07 8.10 0.70
CA SER A 146 21.93 7.18 0.66
C SER A 146 21.85 6.38 -0.65
N ARG A 147 22.50 6.85 -1.72
CA ARG A 147 22.63 6.17 -3.03
C ARG A 147 23.65 5.04 -3.05
N VAL A 148 24.61 4.98 -2.11
CA VAL A 148 25.67 3.95 -2.12
C VAL A 148 25.09 2.53 -2.08
N LEU A 149 25.34 1.75 -3.13
CA LEU A 149 24.92 0.36 -3.29
C LEU A 149 25.89 -0.61 -2.58
N PRO A 150 25.52 -1.89 -2.37
CA PRO A 150 26.39 -2.87 -1.72
C PRO A 150 27.74 -3.12 -2.41
N ASP A 151 27.82 -2.87 -3.72
CA ASP A 151 29.05 -2.97 -4.51
C ASP A 151 29.93 -1.70 -4.46
N GLY A 152 29.50 -0.69 -3.69
CA GLY A 152 30.18 0.59 -3.55
C GLY A 152 29.85 1.62 -4.64
N SER A 153 29.10 1.24 -5.68
CA SER A 153 28.63 2.18 -6.70
C SER A 153 27.47 3.04 -6.20
N LEU A 154 27.11 4.10 -6.92
CA LEU A 154 25.94 4.92 -6.60
C LEU A 154 24.72 4.46 -7.42
N MET A 155 23.57 4.33 -6.76
CA MET A 155 22.28 4.19 -7.44
C MET A 155 22.11 5.35 -8.44
N GLU A 156 21.80 5.00 -9.68
CA GLU A 156 21.43 5.94 -10.72
C GLU A 156 19.90 5.97 -10.86
N ILE A 157 19.32 7.18 -10.91
CA ILE A 157 17.94 7.39 -11.29
C ILE A 157 17.97 7.88 -12.73
N THR A 158 17.55 7.04 -13.68
CA THR A 158 17.63 7.32 -15.11
C THR A 158 16.75 8.51 -15.49
N LYS A 159 15.51 8.56 -14.97
CA LYS A 159 14.60 9.68 -15.21
C LYS A 159 13.63 9.87 -14.06
N VAL A 160 13.37 11.14 -13.75
CA VAL A 160 12.34 11.57 -12.81
C VAL A 160 11.17 12.11 -13.61
N TYR A 161 9.96 11.64 -13.28
CA TYR A 161 8.71 12.10 -13.87
C TYR A 161 7.91 12.87 -12.82
N PRO A 162 7.39 14.06 -13.14
CA PRO A 162 6.36 14.68 -12.32
C PRO A 162 5.11 13.77 -12.33
N LEU A 163 4.50 13.54 -11.17
CA LEU A 163 3.32 12.67 -11.06
C LEU A 163 2.35 13.22 -10.02
N ASP A 164 1.07 13.24 -10.32
CA ASP A 164 0.02 13.31 -9.33
C ASP A 164 -1.02 12.22 -9.58
N ALA A 165 -0.95 11.17 -8.76
CA ALA A 165 -1.71 9.94 -8.98
C ALA A 165 -3.19 10.01 -8.57
N VAL A 166 -3.68 11.20 -8.18
CA VAL A 166 -5.12 11.43 -7.94
C VAL A 166 -5.87 11.85 -9.21
N PHE A 167 -5.14 12.18 -10.28
CA PHE A 167 -5.71 12.60 -11.56
C PHE A 167 -5.31 11.61 -12.67
N ASP A 168 -6.30 10.97 -13.28
CA ASP A 168 -6.04 9.98 -14.33
C ASP A 168 -5.63 10.68 -15.63
N ASN A 169 -6.30 11.78 -15.96
CA ASN A 169 -6.08 12.61 -17.16
C ASN A 169 -6.30 14.10 -16.84
N LEU A 170 -6.05 14.98 -17.82
CA LEU A 170 -6.13 16.44 -17.64
C LEU A 170 -7.55 16.97 -17.45
N ASP A 171 -8.57 16.25 -17.91
CA ASP A 171 -9.97 16.66 -17.76
C ASP A 171 -10.45 16.50 -16.31
N ASP A 172 -9.82 15.60 -15.55
CA ASP A 172 -10.07 15.40 -14.13
C ASP A 172 -9.48 16.51 -13.24
N VAL A 173 -8.63 17.38 -13.81
CA VAL A 173 -7.87 18.36 -13.03
C VAL A 173 -8.71 19.64 -12.82
N PRO A 174 -9.00 20.01 -11.56
CA PRO A 174 -9.65 21.27 -11.25
C PRO A 174 -8.82 22.50 -11.64
N GLU A 175 -9.49 23.59 -12.01
CA GLU A 175 -8.83 24.83 -12.46
C GLU A 175 -7.92 25.44 -11.38
N ASP A 176 -8.25 25.30 -10.10
CA ASP A 176 -7.41 25.77 -9.00
C ASP A 176 -6.08 24.99 -8.89
N ILE A 177 -6.07 23.72 -9.28
CA ILE A 177 -4.86 22.91 -9.38
C ILE A 177 -4.04 23.30 -10.60
N LYS A 178 -4.69 23.51 -11.76
CA LYS A 178 -3.99 23.98 -12.98
C LYS A 178 -3.33 25.34 -12.77
N ALA A 179 -4.00 26.25 -12.07
CA ALA A 179 -3.48 27.58 -11.75
C ALA A 179 -2.43 27.58 -10.64
N ASN A 180 -2.25 26.48 -9.92
CA ASN A 180 -1.26 26.40 -8.84
C ASN A 180 0.15 26.49 -9.39
N LYS A 181 0.95 27.43 -8.88
CA LYS A 181 2.33 27.68 -9.32
C LYS A 181 3.23 26.44 -9.32
N ARG A 182 2.97 25.47 -8.43
CA ARG A 182 3.74 24.21 -8.38
C ARG A 182 3.43 23.31 -9.56
N TYR A 183 2.19 23.29 -10.04
CA TYR A 183 1.75 22.49 -11.18
C TYR A 183 1.99 23.23 -12.50
N ALA A 184 1.84 24.55 -12.53
CA ALA A 184 2.08 25.36 -13.73
C ALA A 184 3.53 25.27 -14.25
N GLY A 185 4.50 24.95 -13.39
CA GLY A 185 5.90 24.74 -13.77
C GLY A 185 6.23 23.33 -14.27
N SER A 186 5.24 22.44 -14.39
CA SER A 186 5.43 21.06 -14.83
C SER A 186 4.33 20.67 -15.83
N SER A 187 4.65 19.76 -16.74
CA SER A 187 3.70 19.20 -17.70
C SER A 187 3.75 17.67 -17.63
N LYS A 188 2.76 17.01 -18.26
CA LYS A 188 2.68 15.56 -18.37
C LYS A 188 2.77 14.84 -17.01
N TRP A 189 1.90 15.21 -16.07
CA TRP A 189 1.98 14.74 -14.68
C TRP A 189 0.76 13.95 -14.22
N THR A 190 -0.29 13.86 -15.04
CA THR A 190 -1.40 12.93 -14.78
C THR A 190 -0.96 11.49 -15.06
N VAL A 191 -1.67 10.50 -14.50
CA VAL A 191 -1.26 9.09 -14.62
C VAL A 191 -1.15 8.64 -16.08
N GLN A 192 -2.10 9.04 -16.93
CA GLN A 192 -2.08 8.72 -18.35
C GLN A 192 -0.86 9.34 -19.05
N GLU A 193 -0.63 10.64 -18.87
CA GLU A 193 0.47 11.35 -19.55
C GLU A 193 1.85 10.82 -19.12
N VAL A 194 2.00 10.43 -17.85
CA VAL A 194 3.25 9.83 -17.36
C VAL A 194 3.47 8.45 -17.98
N ALA A 195 2.43 7.61 -18.06
CA ALA A 195 2.53 6.31 -18.72
C ALA A 195 2.88 6.45 -20.22
N GLU A 196 2.28 7.44 -20.90
CA GLU A 196 2.59 7.78 -22.29
C GLU A 196 4.04 8.28 -22.44
N SER A 197 4.50 9.15 -21.53
CA SER A 197 5.88 9.65 -21.54
C SER A 197 6.89 8.52 -21.33
N VAL A 198 6.64 7.61 -20.39
CA VAL A 198 7.50 6.43 -20.18
C VAL A 198 7.51 5.53 -21.43
N LYS A 199 6.37 5.38 -22.11
CA LYS A 199 6.29 4.65 -23.37
C LYS A 199 7.11 5.32 -24.47
N GLU A 200 7.02 6.64 -24.61
CA GLU A 200 7.77 7.42 -25.60
C GLU A 200 9.29 7.33 -25.35
N ASP A 201 9.70 7.48 -24.10
CA ASP A 201 11.12 7.51 -23.72
C ASP A 201 11.78 6.12 -23.76
N PHE A 202 11.05 5.08 -23.35
CA PHE A 202 11.64 3.79 -22.98
C PHE A 202 10.92 2.57 -23.60
N GLY A 203 9.75 2.77 -24.21
CA GLY A 203 8.93 1.72 -24.83
C GLY A 203 8.17 0.84 -23.84
N SER A 204 8.88 0.25 -22.88
CA SER A 204 8.33 -0.71 -21.90
C SER A 204 9.01 -0.65 -20.53
N ILE A 205 8.33 -1.23 -19.55
CA ILE A 205 8.83 -1.50 -18.20
C ILE A 205 8.56 -2.96 -17.81
N ASP A 206 9.24 -3.46 -16.79
CA ASP A 206 9.03 -4.81 -16.24
C ASP A 206 8.44 -4.78 -14.83
N ILE A 207 8.69 -3.70 -14.08
CA ILE A 207 8.31 -3.60 -12.66
C ILE A 207 7.59 -2.28 -12.41
N LEU A 208 6.41 -2.35 -11.80
CA LEU A 208 5.65 -1.19 -11.32
C LEU A 208 5.59 -1.19 -9.79
N VAL A 209 6.09 -0.14 -9.15
CA VAL A 209 6.03 0.00 -7.68
C VAL A 209 5.12 1.16 -7.32
N HIS A 210 4.14 0.90 -6.45
CA HIS A 210 3.28 1.90 -5.82
C HIS A 210 3.72 2.08 -4.36
N SER A 211 4.37 3.21 -4.08
CA SER A 211 4.87 3.58 -2.75
C SER A 211 4.36 4.97 -2.34
N LEU A 212 3.09 5.26 -2.62
CA LEU A 212 2.44 6.51 -2.24
C LEU A 212 1.18 6.28 -1.42
N ALA A 213 0.86 7.25 -0.55
CA ALA A 213 -0.36 7.30 0.22
C ALA A 213 -0.56 8.74 0.70
N ASN A 214 -1.81 9.18 0.78
CA ASN A 214 -2.16 10.48 1.33
C ASN A 214 -3.56 10.43 1.95
N GLY A 215 -3.74 11.09 3.09
CA GLY A 215 -5.00 11.17 3.81
C GLY A 215 -5.12 12.52 4.52
N PRO A 216 -5.95 13.45 4.05
CA PRO A 216 -5.98 14.82 4.57
C PRO A 216 -6.47 14.92 6.02
N GLU A 217 -7.20 13.90 6.50
CA GLU A 217 -7.77 13.84 7.84
C GLU A 217 -7.19 12.68 8.68
N VAL A 218 -5.99 12.19 8.34
CA VAL A 218 -5.38 10.97 8.94
C VAL A 218 -5.31 10.99 10.47
N THR A 219 -5.23 12.17 11.09
CA THR A 219 -5.19 12.32 12.55
C THR A 219 -6.56 12.24 13.22
N LYS A 220 -7.66 12.29 12.47
CA LYS A 220 -9.02 12.22 13.01
C LYS A 220 -9.49 10.77 13.18
N PRO A 221 -10.19 10.43 14.28
CA PRO A 221 -10.92 9.18 14.40
C PRO A 221 -11.90 8.98 13.23
N LEU A 222 -12.17 7.71 12.88
CA LEU A 222 -13.07 7.41 11.77
C LEU A 222 -14.49 7.98 11.98
N LEU A 223 -14.96 8.03 13.23
CA LEU A 223 -16.27 8.61 13.60
C LEU A 223 -16.38 10.12 13.34
N GLU A 224 -15.25 10.82 13.24
CA GLU A 224 -15.17 12.27 13.00
C GLU A 224 -14.69 12.60 11.59
N THR A 225 -14.34 11.58 10.80
CA THR A 225 -13.80 11.75 9.45
C THR A 225 -14.91 12.19 8.51
N SER A 226 -14.69 13.28 7.78
CA SER A 226 -15.66 13.73 6.79
C SER A 226 -15.71 12.77 5.58
N ARG A 227 -16.85 12.72 4.89
CA ARG A 227 -16.96 11.97 3.62
C ARG A 227 -15.90 12.41 2.60
N LYS A 228 -15.61 13.72 2.51
CA LYS A 228 -14.61 14.26 1.58
C LYS A 228 -13.20 13.78 1.94
N GLY A 229 -12.83 13.84 3.21
CA GLY A 229 -11.53 13.37 3.69
C GLY A 229 -11.34 11.87 3.48
N TYR A 230 -12.38 11.08 3.79
CA TYR A 230 -12.39 9.63 3.57
C TYR A 230 -12.17 9.27 2.10
N LEU A 231 -12.96 9.87 1.20
CA LEU A 231 -12.85 9.59 -0.25
C LEU A 231 -11.52 10.08 -0.83
N ALA A 232 -10.97 11.19 -0.33
CA ALA A 232 -9.64 11.64 -0.72
C ALA A 232 -8.55 10.63 -0.30
N ALA A 233 -8.66 10.02 0.89
CA ALA A 233 -7.74 8.99 1.34
C ALA A 233 -7.83 7.72 0.47
N ILE A 234 -9.05 7.27 0.16
CA ILE A 234 -9.31 6.12 -0.73
C ILE A 234 -8.74 6.38 -2.13
N SER A 235 -9.03 7.55 -2.70
CA SER A 235 -8.58 7.97 -4.04
C SER A 235 -7.06 7.94 -4.14
N ALA A 236 -6.38 8.66 -3.25
CA ALA A 236 -4.93 8.78 -3.31
C ALA A 236 -4.17 7.51 -2.89
N SER A 237 -4.75 6.66 -2.03
CA SER A 237 -4.01 5.53 -1.41
C SER A 237 -4.44 4.14 -1.87
N SER A 238 -5.53 4.02 -2.63
CA SER A 238 -6.04 2.74 -3.17
C SER A 238 -6.30 2.85 -4.67
N TYR A 239 -7.19 3.76 -5.10
CA TYR A 239 -7.56 3.87 -6.52
C TYR A 239 -6.38 4.31 -7.39
N SER A 240 -5.47 5.13 -6.86
CA SER A 240 -4.22 5.47 -7.53
C SER A 240 -3.38 4.25 -7.95
N TYR A 241 -3.45 3.13 -7.23
CA TYR A 241 -2.81 1.87 -7.64
C TYR A 241 -3.53 1.21 -8.82
N VAL A 242 -4.86 1.18 -8.77
CA VAL A 242 -5.70 0.69 -9.87
C VAL A 242 -5.42 1.50 -11.14
N SER A 243 -5.37 2.82 -11.03
CA SER A 243 -5.09 3.73 -12.15
C SER A 243 -3.69 3.54 -12.72
N LEU A 244 -2.65 3.52 -11.87
CA LEU A 244 -1.28 3.26 -12.32
C LEU A 244 -1.19 1.92 -13.05
N LEU A 245 -1.74 0.84 -12.47
CA LEU A 245 -1.69 -0.45 -13.14
C LEU A 245 -2.46 -0.42 -14.46
N LYS A 246 -3.66 0.15 -14.51
CA LYS A 246 -4.46 0.28 -15.74
C LYS A 246 -3.68 0.95 -16.87
N HIS A 247 -3.03 2.08 -16.61
CA HIS A 247 -2.34 2.87 -17.64
C HIS A 247 -0.96 2.32 -18.02
N PHE A 248 -0.25 1.67 -17.09
CA PHE A 248 1.04 1.03 -17.36
C PHE A 248 0.91 -0.41 -17.90
N LEU A 249 -0.23 -1.09 -17.70
CA LEU A 249 -0.44 -2.46 -18.16
C LEU A 249 -0.14 -2.70 -19.66
N PRO A 250 -0.45 -1.76 -20.60
CA PRO A 250 -0.10 -1.92 -22.00
C PRO A 250 1.40 -1.98 -22.29
N ILE A 251 2.23 -1.37 -21.43
CA ILE A 251 3.69 -1.24 -21.57
C ILE A 251 4.48 -2.07 -20.55
N LEU A 252 3.79 -2.83 -19.69
CA LEU A 252 4.39 -3.84 -18.84
C LEU A 252 4.69 -5.11 -19.65
N ASN A 253 5.95 -5.51 -19.68
CA ASN A 253 6.38 -6.73 -20.37
C ASN A 253 5.77 -7.98 -19.73
N PRO A 254 5.35 -8.99 -20.51
CA PRO A 254 4.86 -10.26 -19.97
C PRO A 254 5.88 -10.90 -19.02
N GLY A 255 5.41 -11.42 -17.88
CA GLY A 255 6.28 -11.91 -16.80
C GLY A 255 6.74 -10.82 -15.83
N GLY A 256 6.46 -9.55 -16.13
CA GLY A 256 6.62 -8.42 -15.22
C GLY A 256 5.70 -8.51 -13.99
N SER A 257 5.87 -7.55 -13.09
CA SER A 257 5.12 -7.52 -11.84
C SER A 257 4.84 -6.11 -11.35
N SER A 258 3.82 -6.01 -10.50
CA SER A 258 3.54 -4.80 -9.74
C SER A 258 3.50 -5.10 -8.26
N ILE A 259 3.91 -4.11 -7.46
CA ILE A 259 3.94 -4.21 -6.02
C ILE A 259 3.47 -2.92 -5.36
N SER A 260 2.65 -3.03 -4.32
CA SER A 260 2.22 -1.92 -3.49
C SER A 260 2.63 -2.11 -2.02
N LEU A 261 2.48 -1.06 -1.22
CA LEU A 261 2.71 -1.10 0.23
C LEU A 261 1.40 -0.90 1.00
N THR A 262 1.09 -1.84 1.88
CA THR A 262 -0.04 -1.78 2.82
C THR A 262 0.46 -1.75 4.27
N TYR A 263 -0.48 -1.65 5.21
CA TYR A 263 -0.22 -1.59 6.64
C TYR A 263 -1.34 -2.30 7.41
N ILE A 264 -0.99 -2.95 8.51
CA ILE A 264 -1.86 -3.84 9.29
C ILE A 264 -3.15 -3.20 9.84
N ALA A 265 -3.26 -1.88 9.80
CA ALA A 265 -4.52 -1.19 10.11
C ALA A 265 -5.68 -1.56 9.16
N SER A 266 -5.40 -2.23 8.03
CA SER A 266 -6.40 -2.84 7.15
C SER A 266 -7.16 -4.00 7.79
N GLU A 267 -6.46 -4.84 8.58
CA GLU A 267 -7.01 -6.07 9.15
C GLU A 267 -7.26 -5.94 10.66
N ARG A 268 -6.56 -5.02 11.34
CA ARG A 268 -6.63 -4.84 12.80
C ARG A 268 -6.87 -3.39 13.18
N ILE A 269 -7.46 -3.20 14.35
CA ILE A 269 -7.71 -1.86 14.90
C ILE A 269 -6.39 -1.26 15.39
N ILE A 270 -5.91 -0.22 14.72
CA ILE A 270 -4.75 0.58 15.13
C ILE A 270 -5.21 2.01 15.41
N PRO A 271 -5.45 2.38 16.69
CA PRO A 271 -5.80 3.75 17.07
C PRO A 271 -4.74 4.76 16.57
N GLY A 272 -5.21 5.92 16.10
CA GLY A 272 -4.36 6.95 15.49
C GLY A 272 -4.20 6.83 13.97
N TYR A 273 -4.43 5.64 13.37
CA TYR A 273 -4.41 5.47 11.92
C TYR A 273 -5.78 5.82 11.29
N GLY A 274 -6.15 7.08 11.44
CA GLY A 274 -7.49 7.61 11.18
C GLY A 274 -7.73 8.12 9.75
N GLY A 275 -8.71 9.02 9.59
CA GLY A 275 -9.01 9.70 8.32
C GLY A 275 -9.41 8.79 7.16
N GLY A 276 -9.82 7.55 7.44
CA GLY A 276 -10.11 6.52 6.43
C GLY A 276 -8.88 5.80 5.86
N MET A 277 -7.67 6.03 6.40
CA MET A 277 -6.46 5.37 5.91
C MET A 277 -6.47 3.86 6.12
N SER A 278 -7.02 3.36 7.24
CA SER A 278 -7.26 1.93 7.46
C SER A 278 -8.12 1.32 6.37
N SER A 279 -9.24 1.98 6.03
CA SER A 279 -10.12 1.56 4.95
C SER A 279 -9.45 1.58 3.58
N ALA A 280 -8.60 2.57 3.30
CA ALA A 280 -7.83 2.63 2.07
C ALA A 280 -6.84 1.48 1.93
N LYS A 281 -6.19 1.06 3.03
CA LYS A 281 -5.32 -0.12 3.02
C LYS A 281 -6.08 -1.43 2.85
N ALA A 282 -7.25 -1.56 3.47
CA ALA A 282 -8.14 -2.70 3.23
C ALA A 282 -8.62 -2.78 1.76
N ALA A 283 -8.97 -1.64 1.16
CA ALA A 283 -9.33 -1.57 -0.26
C ALA A 283 -8.14 -1.95 -1.15
N LEU A 284 -6.95 -1.40 -0.91
CA LEU A 284 -5.72 -1.74 -1.65
C LEU A 284 -5.41 -3.23 -1.63
N GLU A 285 -5.53 -3.88 -0.46
CA GLU A 285 -5.31 -5.33 -0.33
C GLU A 285 -6.37 -6.15 -1.06
N SER A 286 -7.63 -5.70 -1.03
CA SER A 286 -8.70 -6.33 -1.81
C SER A 286 -8.45 -6.21 -3.30
N ASP A 287 -8.16 -5.01 -3.78
CA ASP A 287 -7.89 -4.70 -5.19
C ASP A 287 -6.66 -5.45 -5.68
N THR A 288 -5.63 -5.64 -4.83
CA THR A 288 -4.47 -6.47 -5.17
C THR A 288 -4.87 -7.86 -5.63
N ARG A 289 -5.86 -8.50 -4.97
CA ARG A 289 -6.32 -9.85 -5.33
C ARG A 289 -7.10 -9.87 -6.64
N VAL A 290 -7.98 -8.88 -6.83
CA VAL A 290 -8.77 -8.73 -8.04
C VAL A 290 -7.86 -8.46 -9.24
N LEU A 291 -6.97 -7.48 -9.11
CA LEU A 291 -6.01 -7.10 -10.15
C LEU A 291 -5.01 -8.23 -10.46
N ALA A 292 -4.61 -9.04 -9.48
CA ALA A 292 -3.79 -10.22 -9.73
C ALA A 292 -4.47 -11.20 -10.70
N PHE A 293 -5.77 -11.44 -10.51
CA PHE A 293 -6.55 -12.27 -11.42
C PHE A 293 -6.67 -11.62 -12.81
N GLU A 294 -7.09 -10.35 -12.87
CA GLU A 294 -7.34 -9.65 -14.14
C GLU A 294 -6.06 -9.45 -14.96
N ALA A 295 -5.02 -8.85 -14.37
CA ALA A 295 -3.75 -8.58 -15.02
C ALA A 295 -2.97 -9.88 -15.31
N GLY A 296 -3.06 -10.87 -14.42
CA GLY A 296 -2.48 -12.19 -14.62
C GLY A 296 -3.07 -12.89 -15.85
N ARG A 297 -4.40 -12.93 -15.98
CA ARG A 297 -5.08 -13.55 -17.13
C ARG A 297 -4.88 -12.76 -18.42
N LYS A 298 -4.86 -11.44 -18.36
CA LYS A 298 -4.79 -10.57 -19.54
C LYS A 298 -3.37 -10.45 -20.12
N ARG A 299 -2.36 -10.34 -19.26
CA ARG A 299 -0.97 -9.96 -19.66
C ARG A 299 0.13 -10.77 -18.97
N LYS A 300 -0.21 -11.79 -18.17
CA LYS A 300 0.76 -12.56 -17.37
C LYS A 300 1.58 -11.67 -16.42
N ILE A 301 0.91 -10.70 -15.81
CA ILE A 301 1.51 -9.79 -14.82
C ILE A 301 1.14 -10.25 -13.42
N ARG A 302 2.13 -10.33 -12.53
CA ARG A 302 1.91 -10.62 -11.11
C ARG A 302 1.61 -9.32 -10.36
N VAL A 303 0.74 -9.39 -9.37
CA VAL A 303 0.28 -8.25 -8.58
C VAL A 303 0.33 -8.68 -7.12
N ASN A 304 1.15 -8.01 -6.31
CA ASN A 304 1.36 -8.34 -4.91
C ASN A 304 1.37 -7.06 -4.05
N THR A 305 1.22 -7.22 -2.74
CA THR A 305 1.37 -6.12 -1.78
C THR A 305 2.17 -6.58 -0.58
N ILE A 306 2.90 -5.66 0.06
CA ILE A 306 3.65 -5.92 1.30
C ILE A 306 3.03 -5.13 2.44
N SER A 307 2.62 -5.84 3.49
CA SER A 307 2.25 -5.23 4.76
C SER A 307 3.53 -4.93 5.55
N ALA A 308 3.97 -3.68 5.46
CA ALA A 308 5.23 -3.24 6.07
C ALA A 308 5.02 -2.82 7.53
N GLY A 309 6.06 -3.02 8.36
CA GLY A 309 6.10 -2.47 9.72
C GLY A 309 6.28 -0.94 9.73
N PRO A 310 6.44 -0.33 10.90
CA PRO A 310 6.66 1.11 11.02
C PRO A 310 8.09 1.50 10.57
N LEU A 311 8.20 2.57 9.78
CA LEU A 311 9.47 3.21 9.37
C LEU A 311 9.34 4.73 9.50
N ARG A 312 10.40 5.41 9.96
CA ARG A 312 10.48 6.88 10.11
C ARG A 312 10.59 7.63 8.77
N SER A 313 9.59 7.48 7.91
CA SER A 313 9.45 8.25 6.65
C SER A 313 8.90 9.66 6.87
N ARG A 314 8.97 10.52 5.85
CA ARG A 314 8.35 11.85 5.86
C ARG A 314 6.86 11.81 6.18
N ALA A 315 6.12 10.89 5.56
CA ALA A 315 4.68 10.74 5.80
C ALA A 315 4.42 10.30 7.25
N ALA A 316 5.18 9.33 7.75
CA ALA A 316 5.00 8.79 9.10
C ALA A 316 5.29 9.84 10.20
N LYS A 317 6.31 10.68 10.01
CA LYS A 317 6.61 11.80 10.91
C LYS A 317 5.46 12.80 11.01
N ALA A 318 4.69 13.01 9.94
CA ALA A 318 3.57 13.95 9.93
C ALA A 318 2.35 13.46 10.75
N ILE A 319 2.22 12.15 10.98
CA ILE A 319 1.09 11.58 11.73
C ILE A 319 1.35 11.63 13.26
N GLY A 320 2.61 11.80 13.68
CA GLY A 320 2.99 12.12 15.06
C GLY A 320 3.04 10.96 16.06
N PHE A 321 2.61 9.75 15.69
CA PHE A 321 2.67 8.56 16.57
C PHE A 321 3.64 7.47 16.07
N ILE A 322 4.44 7.73 15.04
CA ILE A 322 5.33 6.72 14.44
C ILE A 322 6.38 6.19 15.42
N ASP A 323 6.98 7.05 16.25
CA ASP A 323 8.00 6.62 17.21
C ASP A 323 7.44 5.65 18.24
N MET A 324 6.22 5.92 18.74
CA MET A 324 5.50 4.99 19.61
C MET A 324 5.27 3.63 18.95
N MET A 325 4.95 3.59 17.65
CA MET A 325 4.76 2.32 16.94
C MET A 325 6.08 1.57 16.72
N ILE A 326 7.19 2.29 16.52
CA ILE A 326 8.51 1.67 16.39
C ILE A 326 8.92 1.04 17.72
N ASP A 327 8.73 1.74 18.84
CA ASP A 327 9.02 1.23 20.17
C ASP A 327 8.12 0.04 20.51
N TYR A 328 6.82 0.14 20.20
CA TYR A 328 5.87 -0.95 20.36
C TYR A 328 6.28 -2.17 19.54
N SER A 329 6.64 -1.98 18.26
CA SER A 329 7.09 -3.08 17.42
C SER A 329 8.36 -3.70 17.99
N SER A 330 9.35 -2.91 18.38
CA SER A 330 10.63 -3.41 18.90
C SER A 330 10.47 -4.21 20.20
N ALA A 331 9.52 -3.82 21.06
CA ALA A 331 9.26 -4.50 22.33
C ALA A 331 8.41 -5.78 22.20
N ASN A 332 7.55 -5.86 21.18
CA ASN A 332 6.52 -6.92 21.08
C ASN A 332 6.70 -7.87 19.87
N ALA A 333 7.57 -7.52 18.93
CA ALA A 333 7.97 -8.35 17.81
C ALA A 333 8.66 -9.65 18.27
N PRO A 334 8.32 -10.82 17.69
CA PRO A 334 9.11 -12.04 17.87
C PRO A 334 10.61 -11.85 17.67
N LEU A 335 11.04 -11.07 16.66
CA LEU A 335 12.42 -10.61 16.54
C LEU A 335 12.53 -9.15 17.02
N GLN A 336 13.20 -8.94 18.14
CA GLN A 336 13.40 -7.61 18.74
C GLN A 336 14.47 -6.81 18.00
N LYS A 337 14.16 -6.43 16.75
CA LYS A 337 15.00 -5.60 15.89
C LYS A 337 14.16 -4.46 15.34
N GLU A 338 14.79 -3.34 14.99
CA GLU A 338 14.13 -2.28 14.24
C GLU A 338 14.02 -2.65 12.74
N LEU A 339 12.90 -2.30 12.11
CA LEU A 339 12.74 -2.50 10.67
C LEU A 339 13.58 -1.46 9.92
N SER A 340 14.62 -1.91 9.23
CA SER A 340 15.35 -1.06 8.29
C SER A 340 14.66 -1.10 6.93
N ALA A 341 14.77 -0.01 6.17
CA ALA A 341 14.24 0.04 4.81
C ALA A 341 14.90 -1.02 3.89
N GLY A 342 16.13 -1.46 4.22
CA GLY A 342 16.82 -2.56 3.56
C GLY A 342 16.21 -3.95 3.83
N ASN A 343 15.47 -4.19 4.92
CA ASN A 343 14.85 -5.50 5.17
C ASN A 343 13.68 -5.80 4.20
N ILE A 344 13.05 -4.76 3.66
CA ILE A 344 11.96 -4.87 2.66
C ILE A 344 12.47 -5.42 1.32
N PHE A 345 13.76 -5.21 1.02
CA PHE A 345 14.48 -5.67 -0.18
C PHE A 345 14.18 -7.13 -0.54
N ILE A 346 14.48 -8.06 0.37
CA ILE A 346 14.43 -9.49 0.11
C ILE A 346 12.99 -9.90 -0.25
N ARG A 347 12.01 -9.33 0.46
CA ARG A 347 10.60 -9.63 0.25
C ARG A 347 10.11 -9.11 -1.10
N ILE A 348 10.39 -7.85 -1.42
CA ILE A 348 10.01 -7.24 -2.70
C ILE A 348 10.49 -8.08 -3.86
N ILE A 349 11.75 -8.50 -3.79
CA ILE A 349 12.35 -9.25 -4.87
C ILE A 349 11.80 -10.68 -4.94
N THR A 350 11.62 -11.34 -3.80
CA THR A 350 11.00 -12.68 -3.77
C THR A 350 9.60 -12.65 -4.36
N CYS A 351 8.77 -11.67 -3.96
CA CYS A 351 7.42 -11.48 -4.48
C CYS A 351 7.43 -11.04 -5.95
N ASN A 352 8.49 -10.36 -6.42
CA ASN A 352 8.68 -9.96 -7.82
C ASN A 352 9.36 -11.01 -8.70
N VAL A 353 9.87 -12.13 -8.20
CA VAL A 353 10.54 -13.14 -9.06
C VAL A 353 9.89 -14.52 -8.96
N HIS A 354 9.50 -14.97 -7.78
CA HIS A 354 9.17 -16.39 -7.56
C HIS A 354 7.73 -16.66 -7.12
N VAL A 355 6.99 -15.65 -6.66
CA VAL A 355 5.66 -15.87 -6.06
C VAL A 355 4.55 -15.53 -7.05
N PRO A 356 3.70 -16.50 -7.47
CA PRO A 356 2.65 -16.27 -8.45
C PRO A 356 1.52 -15.35 -7.94
N PHE A 357 1.26 -15.37 -6.63
CA PHE A 357 0.36 -14.45 -5.92
C PHE A 357 0.57 -14.58 -4.41
N SER A 358 0.75 -13.46 -3.70
CA SER A 358 0.81 -13.40 -2.24
C SER A 358 0.57 -11.97 -1.75
N ILE A 359 -0.30 -11.82 -0.74
CA ILE A 359 -0.07 -10.81 0.28
C ILE A 359 1.17 -11.31 1.00
N CYS A 360 2.30 -10.65 0.79
CA CYS A 360 3.55 -11.12 1.38
C CYS A 360 3.50 -10.78 2.88
N ASP A 361 2.98 -11.73 3.66
CA ASP A 361 2.58 -11.63 5.06
C ASP A 361 3.60 -10.96 5.97
N TYR A 362 3.22 -9.82 6.55
CA TYR A 362 3.78 -9.24 7.78
C TYR A 362 5.31 -9.09 7.85
N LEU A 363 5.80 -7.86 7.65
CA LEU A 363 7.04 -7.42 8.28
C LEU A 363 6.76 -6.96 9.71
N HIS A 364 6.26 -7.87 10.54
CA HIS A 364 6.59 -7.80 11.95
C HIS A 364 7.92 -8.54 12.07
N ASN A 365 8.93 -7.85 12.60
CA ASN A 365 10.13 -8.57 13.00
C ASN A 365 9.73 -9.70 13.95
#